data_AF-A0A7S2MI76-F1
#
_entry.id   AF-A0A7S2MI76-F1
#
_cell.length_a   1.000
_cell.length_b   1.000
_cell.length_c   1.000
_cell.angle_alpha   90.00
_cell.angle_beta   90.00
_cell.angle_gamma   90.00
#
_symmetry.space_group_name_H-M   'P 1'
#
loop_
_entity.id
_entity.type
_entity.pdbx_description
1 polymer ?
#
loop_
_entity_poly.entity_id
_entity_poly.type
_entity_poly.pdbx_seq_one_letter_code
_entity_poly.pdbx_strand_id
1 'polypeptide(L)'
;VTICNRGHTRNPFGNTVRHLICDRCASPDVLARYLEEGWDAVVDFVAFEPSDATPILKAGPTLIRRYILISTDSVYMACDPASFRRGPTGKLLESSDAER
;
A
#
# COMPACT_ATOMS: atom_id res chain seq x y z
N VAL A 1 2.85 16.21 8.30
CA VAL A 1 2.31 14.89 7.92
C VAL A 1 1.33 15.09 6.77
N THR A 2 1.39 14.23 5.76
CA THR A 2 0.58 14.31 4.54
C THR A 2 0.02 12.92 4.24
N ILE A 3 -1.24 12.85 3.81
CA ILE A 3 -1.84 11.60 3.32
C ILE A 3 -1.99 11.67 1.80
N CYS A 4 -1.76 10.54 1.13
CA CYS A 4 -1.90 10.41 -0.32
C CYS A 4 -2.78 9.20 -0.63
N ASN A 5 -3.93 9.41 -1.27
CA ASN A 5 -4.83 8.33 -1.72
C ASN A 5 -5.74 8.81 -2.87
N ARG A 6 -6.61 7.93 -3.38
CA ARG A 6 -7.50 8.19 -4.53
C ARG A 6 -8.59 9.25 -4.30
N GLY A 7 -8.79 9.72 -3.07
CA GLY A 7 -9.82 10.72 -2.77
C GLY A 7 -11.26 10.20 -2.70
N HIS A 8 -11.49 8.89 -2.76
CA HIS A 8 -12.83 8.30 -2.61
C HIS A 8 -13.43 8.51 -1.22
N THR A 9 -12.58 8.71 -0.21
CA THR A 9 -12.98 9.04 1.16
C THR A 9 -12.46 10.43 1.52
N ARG A 10 -13.27 11.17 2.27
CA ARG A 10 -12.89 12.49 2.79
C ARG A 10 -11.74 12.33 3.79
N ASN A 11 -10.79 13.28 3.78
CA ASN A 11 -9.76 13.37 4.80
C ASN A 11 -10.40 13.48 6.21
N PRO A 12 -10.24 12.46 7.08
CA PRO A 12 -10.85 12.47 8.41
C PRO A 12 -10.20 13.51 9.35
N PHE A 13 -9.03 14.03 9.00
CA PHE A 13 -8.28 15.03 9.77
C PHE A 13 -8.54 16.47 9.31
N GLY A 14 -9.49 16.68 8.38
CA GLY A 14 -9.82 18.01 7.87
C GLY A 14 -8.62 18.73 7.26
N ASN A 15 -8.41 20.00 7.64
CA ASN A 15 -7.31 20.82 7.11
C ASN A 15 -6.01 20.69 7.91
N THR A 16 -5.99 19.91 8.99
CA THR A 16 -4.80 19.72 9.84
C THR A 16 -3.74 18.84 9.18
N VAL A 17 -4.17 17.97 8.24
CA VAL A 17 -3.28 17.09 7.47
C VAL A 17 -3.50 17.39 6.00
N ARG A 18 -2.42 17.66 5.25
CA ARG A 18 -2.51 17.85 3.79
C ARG A 18 -2.96 16.54 3.14
N HIS A 19 -3.92 16.64 2.21
CA HIS A 19 -4.41 15.49 1.44
C HIS A 19 -4.01 15.66 -0.03
N LEU A 20 -3.15 14.75 -0.49
CA LEU A 20 -2.78 14.60 -1.89
C LEU A 20 -3.70 13.58 -2.54
N ILE A 21 -4.28 13.95 -3.68
CA ILE A 21 -5.17 13.07 -4.43
C ILE A 21 -4.38 12.44 -5.56
N CYS A 22 -4.16 11.13 -5.46
CA CYS A 22 -3.44 10.36 -6.46
C CYS A 22 -3.91 8.91 -6.45
N ASP A 23 -4.16 8.37 -7.63
CA ASP A 23 -4.18 6.94 -7.85
C ASP A 23 -2.82 6.50 -8.39
N ARG A 24 -2.03 5.78 -7.62
CA ARG A 24 -0.67 5.39 -8.04
C ARG A 24 -0.64 4.53 -9.30
N CYS A 25 -1.68 3.73 -9.53
CA CYS A 25 -1.74 2.83 -10.67
C CYS A 25 -2.21 3.58 -11.92
N ALA A 26 -3.23 4.43 -11.78
CA ALA A 26 -3.79 5.19 -12.91
C ALA A 26 -3.01 6.49 -13.22
N SER A 27 -2.27 7.02 -12.25
CA SER A 27 -1.58 8.32 -12.35
C SER A 27 -0.19 8.30 -11.68
N PRO A 28 0.73 7.40 -12.09
CA PRO A 28 2.07 7.30 -11.51
C PRO A 28 2.89 8.59 -11.64
N ASP A 29 2.67 9.37 -12.71
CA ASP A 29 3.35 10.66 -12.91
C ASP A 29 2.92 11.72 -11.90
N VAL A 30 1.67 11.66 -11.43
CA VAL A 30 1.17 12.57 -10.38
C VAL A 30 1.86 12.23 -9.07
N LEU A 31 2.00 10.94 -8.75
CA LEU A 31 2.77 10.51 -7.58
C LEU A 31 4.23 10.96 -7.68
N ALA A 32 4.87 10.80 -8.85
CA ALA A 32 6.24 11.25 -9.07
C ALA A 32 6.41 12.76 -8.78
N ARG A 33 5.50 13.59 -9.26
CA ARG A 33 5.49 15.04 -8.97
C ARG A 33 5.35 15.36 -7.49
N TYR A 34 4.53 14.62 -6.75
CA TYR A 34 4.44 14.81 -5.30
C TYR A 34 5.71 14.38 -4.57
N LEU A 35 6.44 13.39 -5.10
CA LEU A 35 7.71 12.94 -4.54
C LEU A 35 8.85 13.95 -4.79
N GLU A 36 8.78 14.75 -5.87
CA GLU A 36 9.72 15.86 -6.15
C GLU A 36 9.73 16.94 -5.06
N GLU A 37 8.68 17.05 -4.25
CA GLU A 37 8.63 17.97 -3.10
C GLU A 37 9.67 17.62 -2.01
N GLY A 38 10.17 16.39 -2.00
CA GLY A 38 11.09 15.88 -0.98
C GLY A 38 10.39 15.49 0.32
N TRP A 39 10.84 14.40 0.94
CA TRP A 39 10.21 13.81 2.12
C TRP A 39 11.23 13.26 3.12
N ASP A 40 11.07 13.59 4.40
CA ASP A 40 11.85 12.95 5.47
C ASP A 40 11.51 11.45 5.59
N ALA A 41 10.25 11.10 5.38
CA ALA A 41 9.81 9.72 5.35
C ALA A 41 8.60 9.53 4.43
N VAL A 42 8.54 8.37 3.76
CA VAL A 42 7.36 7.86 3.07
C VAL A 42 6.96 6.54 3.72
N VAL A 43 5.70 6.43 4.14
CA VAL A 43 5.11 5.20 4.67
C VAL A 43 4.10 4.68 3.66
N ASP A 44 4.35 3.51 3.11
CA ASP A 44 3.57 2.94 2.01
C ASP A 44 2.79 1.70 2.46
N PHE A 45 1.47 1.87 2.49
CA PHE A 45 0.48 0.87 2.88
C PHE A 45 -0.16 0.16 1.69
N VAL A 46 0.07 0.64 0.46
CA VAL A 46 -0.73 0.29 -0.72
C VAL A 46 0.13 -0.18 -1.90
N ALA A 47 1.35 -0.65 -1.63
CA ALA A 47 2.21 -1.30 -2.62
C ALA A 47 1.94 -2.81 -2.57
N PHE A 48 1.17 -3.31 -3.53
CA PHE A 48 0.79 -4.71 -3.61
C PHE A 48 1.64 -5.48 -4.63
N GLU A 49 1.92 -4.85 -5.77
CA GLU A 49 2.81 -5.38 -6.79
C GLU A 49 4.21 -4.74 -6.71
N PRO A 50 5.27 -5.43 -7.18
CA PRO A 50 6.61 -4.84 -7.24
C PRO A 50 6.66 -3.51 -8.01
N SER A 51 5.81 -3.37 -9.03
CA SER A 51 5.65 -2.17 -9.86
C SER A 51 5.20 -0.95 -9.05
N ASP A 52 4.37 -1.14 -8.01
CA ASP A 52 3.80 -0.05 -7.20
C ASP A 52 4.86 0.75 -6.43
N ALA A 53 5.97 0.09 -6.04
CA ALA A 53 7.08 0.72 -5.33
C ALA A 53 8.00 1.53 -6.27
N THR A 54 7.91 1.32 -7.58
CA THR A 54 8.85 1.88 -8.57
C THR A 54 8.97 3.42 -8.50
N PRO A 55 7.88 4.20 -8.41
CA PRO A 55 8.01 5.66 -8.35
C PRO A 55 8.77 6.14 -7.10
N ILE A 56 8.56 5.45 -5.97
CA ILE A 56 9.18 5.77 -4.69
C ILE A 56 10.67 5.42 -4.74
N LEU A 57 11.01 4.25 -5.27
CA LEU A 57 12.41 3.81 -5.41
C LEU A 57 13.19 4.69 -6.40
N LYS A 58 12.54 5.24 -7.43
CA LYS A 58 13.15 6.20 -8.36
C LYS A 58 13.42 7.55 -7.70
N ALA A 59 12.52 8.05 -6.86
CA ALA A 59 12.70 9.31 -6.13
C ALA A 59 13.62 9.17 -4.91
N GLY A 60 13.66 7.98 -4.31
CA GLY A 60 14.30 7.69 -3.03
C GLY A 60 15.75 8.18 -2.88
N PRO A 61 16.66 7.89 -3.82
CA PRO A 61 18.08 8.20 -3.68
C PRO A 61 18.42 9.68 -3.45
N THR A 62 17.54 10.60 -3.84
CA THR A 62 17.79 12.05 -3.77
C THR A 62 16.74 12.80 -2.96
N LEU A 63 15.51 12.32 -2.91
CA LEU A 63 14.36 13.08 -2.40
C LEU A 63 13.71 12.47 -1.15
N ILE A 64 14.02 11.21 -0.79
CA ILE A 64 13.37 10.54 0.34
C ILE A 64 14.42 10.02 1.32
N ARG A 65 14.44 10.54 2.55
CA ARG A 65 15.43 10.12 3.55
C ARG A 65 15.14 8.74 4.13
N ARG A 66 13.86 8.35 4.25
CA ARG A 66 13.45 7.04 4.76
C ARG A 66 12.21 6.52 4.04
N TYR A 67 12.31 5.31 3.51
CA TYR A 67 11.16 4.61 2.95
C TYR A 67 10.75 3.44 3.85
N ILE A 68 9.49 3.42 4.27
CA ILE A 68 8.88 2.37 5.09
C ILE A 68 7.82 1.68 4.24
N LEU A 69 8.14 0.48 3.77
CA LEU A 69 7.20 -0.40 3.09
C LEU A 69 6.56 -1.35 4.11
N ILE A 70 5.24 -1.35 4.19
CA ILE A 70 4.51 -2.33 4.99
C ILE A 70 4.33 -3.59 4.15
N SER A 71 5.18 -4.59 4.38
CA SER A 71 5.13 -5.88 3.69
C SER A 71 4.05 -6.80 4.26
N THR A 72 4.00 -8.02 3.76
CA THR A 72 3.04 -9.06 4.14
C THR A 72 3.79 -10.35 4.51
N ASP A 73 3.21 -11.19 5.36
CA ASP A 73 3.72 -12.52 5.69
C ASP A 73 3.80 -13.46 4.48
N SER A 74 3.07 -13.13 3.41
CA SER A 74 3.00 -13.91 2.17
C SER A 74 4.37 -14.07 1.50
N VAL A 75 5.32 -13.18 1.76
CA VAL A 75 6.69 -13.27 1.22
C VAL A 75 7.53 -14.37 1.87
N TYR A 76 7.11 -14.87 3.03
CA TYR A 76 7.80 -15.94 3.77
C TYR A 76 7.11 -17.30 3.61
N MET A 77 6.06 -17.41 2.80
CA MET A 77 5.23 -18.61 2.68
C MET A 77 4.71 -19.11 4.04
N ALA A 78 4.57 -18.23 5.03
CA ALA A 78 4.02 -18.58 6.34
C ALA A 78 2.58 -19.12 6.21
N CYS A 79 1.88 -18.73 5.14
CA CYS A 79 0.64 -19.31 4.67
C CYS A 79 0.83 -19.84 3.25
N ASP A 80 1.29 -21.08 3.11
CA ASP A 80 1.36 -21.76 1.81
C ASP A 80 -0.04 -21.76 1.16
N PRO A 81 -0.23 -21.17 -0.03
CA PRO A 81 -1.53 -21.18 -0.70
C PRO A 81 -2.07 -22.58 -1.00
N ALA A 82 -1.21 -23.60 -1.09
CA ALA A 82 -1.63 -24.99 -1.22
C ALA A 82 -2.23 -25.57 0.08
N SER A 83 -1.92 -24.97 1.23
CA SER A 83 -2.48 -25.36 2.53
C SER A 83 -3.91 -24.83 2.76
N PHE A 84 -4.38 -23.92 1.91
CA PHE A 84 -5.71 -23.33 1.97
C PHE A 84 -6.82 -24.35 1.68
N ARG A 85 -7.73 -24.52 2.65
CA ARG A 85 -8.94 -25.33 2.44
C ARG A 85 -10.05 -24.49 1.88
N ARG A 86 -10.83 -25.06 0.95
CA ARG A 86 -12.02 -24.41 0.38
C ARG A 86 -13.27 -25.21 0.72
N GLY A 87 -14.34 -24.50 1.02
CA GLY A 87 -15.65 -25.09 1.31
C GLY A 87 -16.37 -25.52 0.03
N PRO A 88 -17.55 -26.17 0.16
CA PRO A 88 -18.34 -26.66 -0.97
C PRO A 88 -18.73 -25.58 -1.99
N THR A 89 -18.76 -24.31 -1.56
CA THR A 89 -19.08 -23.14 -2.39
C THR A 89 -17.84 -22.50 -3.04
N GLY A 90 -16.65 -23.07 -2.85
CA GLY A 90 -15.38 -22.54 -3.37
C GLY A 90 -14.77 -21.40 -2.54
N LYS A 91 -15.46 -20.93 -1.48
CA LYS A 91 -14.92 -19.94 -0.54
C LYS A 91 -13.77 -20.54 0.28
N LEU A 92 -12.76 -19.74 0.58
CA LEU A 92 -11.70 -20.09 1.52
C LEU A 92 -12.31 -20.36 2.91
N LEU A 93 -11.94 -21.48 3.52
CA LEU A 93 -12.31 -21.81 4.90
C LEU A 93 -11.29 -21.18 5.83
N GLU A 94 -11.75 -20.37 6.77
CA GLU A 94 -10.93 -19.83 7.84
C GLU A 94 -10.89 -20.81 9.01
N SER A 95 -9.90 -20.69 9.89
CA SER A 95 -9.80 -21.53 11.10
C SER A 95 -11.04 -21.41 12.00
N SER A 96 -11.72 -20.26 11.99
CA SER A 96 -12.97 -20.00 12.68
C SER A 96 -14.18 -20.75 12.10
N ASP A 97 -14.11 -21.22 10.85
CA ASP A 97 -15.17 -21.99 10.19
C ASP A 97 -15.14 -23.47 10.57
N ALA A 98 -14.00 -23.98 11.08
CA ALA A 98 -13.81 -25.38 11.45
C ALA A 98 -14.38 -25.75 12.83
N GLU A 99 -14.77 -24.76 13.63
CA GLU A 99 -15.29 -24.93 15.00
C GLU A 99 -16.83 -24.78 15.10
N ARG A 100 -17.55 -24.74 13.98
CA ARG A 100 -19.02 -24.74 13.92
C ARG A 100 -19.59 -26.03 13.34
#